data_AF-A0A382ELF1-F1
#
_entry.id   AF-A0A382ELF1-F1
#
_cell.length_a   1.000
_cell.length_b   1.000
_cell.length_c   1.000
_cell.angle_alpha   90.00
_cell.angle_beta   90.00
_cell.angle_gamma   90.00
#
_symmetry.space_group_name_H-M   'P 1'
#
loop_
_entity.id
_entity.type
_entity.pdbx_description
1 polymer ?
#
loop_
_entity_poly.entity_id
_entity_poly.type
_entity_poly.pdbx_seq_one_letter_code
_entity_poly.pdbx_strand_id
1 'polypeptide(L)' 'MEHKEMQDTNKVKDEVESAVSRAENLDALEAIRISELGKNGRITLLMKGLGQLGPAERRLVGKNLNELKNKILDLIEKK' A
#
# COMPACT_ATOMS: atom_id res chain seq x y z
N MET A 1 -6.03 -7.90 -19.60
CA MET A 1 -5.92 -8.22 -18.15
C MET A 1 -5.37 -7.04 -17.33
N GLU A 2 -5.13 -5.86 -17.92
CA GLU A 2 -4.44 -4.72 -17.25
C GLU A 2 -5.28 -3.96 -16.20
N HIS A 3 -6.57 -4.24 -16.05
CA HIS A 3 -7.45 -3.44 -15.18
C HIS A 3 -7.52 -3.90 -13.71
N LYS A 4 -7.12 -5.13 -13.38
CA LYS A 4 -7.34 -5.68 -12.03
C LYS A 4 -6.38 -5.10 -10.99
N GLU A 5 -5.10 -4.95 -11.34
CA GLU A 5 -4.07 -4.50 -10.38
C GLU A 5 -4.14 -2.99 -10.07
N MET A 6 -4.52 -2.16 -11.05
CA MET A 6 -4.68 -0.70 -10.85
C MET A 6 -5.94 -0.39 -10.02
N GLN A 7 -6.98 -1.22 -10.12
CA GLN A 7 -8.16 -1.11 -9.27
C GLN A 7 -7.84 -1.51 -7.82
N ASP A 8 -6.96 -2.49 -7.63
CA ASP A 8 -6.57 -2.95 -6.29
C ASP A 8 -5.76 -1.90 -5.52
N THR A 9 -4.86 -1.15 -6.15
CA THR A 9 -4.04 -0.12 -5.44
C THR A 9 -4.85 1.10 -5.00
N ASN A 10 -5.79 1.57 -5.82
CA ASN A 10 -6.70 2.66 -5.43
C ASN A 10 -7.60 2.23 -4.27
N LYS A 11 -8.09 0.98 -4.29
CA LYS A 11 -8.90 0.45 -3.20
C LYS A 11 -8.11 0.36 -1.88
N VAL A 12 -6.86 -0.12 -1.93
CA VAL A 12 -5.96 -0.13 -0.75
C VAL A 12 -5.80 1.28 -0.21
N LYS A 13 -5.54 2.26 -1.08
CA LYS A 13 -5.37 3.66 -0.69
C LYS A 13 -6.58 4.18 0.09
N ASP A 14 -7.79 3.98 -0.43
CA ASP A 14 -9.01 4.51 0.16
C ASP A 14 -9.35 3.80 1.49
N GLU A 15 -9.10 2.50 1.59
CA GLU A 15 -9.22 1.73 2.83
C GLU A 15 -8.28 2.27 3.92
N VAL A 16 -7.03 2.56 3.55
CA VAL A 16 -6.03 3.08 4.48
C VAL A 16 -6.33 4.53 4.87
N GLU A 17 -6.72 5.40 3.94
CA GLU A 17 -7.15 6.77 4.25
C GLU A 17 -8.31 6.77 5.26
N SER A 18 -9.26 5.86 5.08
CA SER A 18 -10.39 5.71 6.00
C SER A 18 -9.98 5.14 7.37
N ALA A 19 -9.02 4.23 7.42
CA ALA A 19 -8.49 3.69 8.66
C ALA A 19 -7.68 4.74 9.43
N VAL A 20 -6.79 5.47 8.75
CA VAL A 20 -5.99 6.56 9.34
C VAL A 20 -6.89 7.67 9.86
N SER A 21 -7.95 8.02 9.12
CA SER A 21 -8.93 9.02 9.58
C SER A 21 -9.58 8.63 10.91
N ARG A 22 -9.87 7.33 11.09
CA ARG A 22 -10.49 6.74 12.29
C ARG A 22 -9.51 6.41 13.41
N ALA A 23 -8.20 6.48 13.18
CA ALA A 23 -7.21 6.24 14.22
C ALA A 23 -7.22 7.38 15.24
N GLU A 24 -7.41 7.04 16.51
CA GLU A 24 -7.54 7.99 17.62
C GLU A 24 -6.24 8.18 18.42
N ASN A 25 -5.23 7.33 18.17
CA ASN A 25 -3.98 7.35 18.90
C ASN A 25 -2.83 6.79 18.04
N LEU A 26 -1.60 6.98 18.53
CA LEU A 26 -0.39 6.53 17.86
C LEU A 26 -0.33 5.00 17.70
N ASP A 27 -0.87 4.23 18.64
CA ASP A 27 -0.89 2.77 18.56
C ASP A 27 -1.77 2.28 17.40
N ALA A 28 -2.92 2.95 17.17
CA ALA A 28 -3.80 2.65 16.04
C ALA A 28 -3.13 3.00 14.70
N LEU A 29 -2.40 4.12 14.63
CA LEU A 29 -1.62 4.49 13.46
C LEU A 29 -0.50 3.50 13.18
N GLU A 30 0.21 3.05 14.22
CA GLU A 30 1.26 2.05 14.09
C GLU A 30 0.72 0.68 13.67
N ALA A 31 -0.46 0.28 14.19
CA ALA A 31 -1.13 -0.95 13.76
C ALA A 31 -1.47 -0.90 12.26
N ILE A 32 -1.98 0.23 11.77
CA ILE A 32 -2.22 0.45 10.33
C ILE A 32 -0.90 0.33 9.56
N ARG A 33 0.15 1.04 10.00
CA ARG A 33 1.48 0.99 9.38
C ARG A 33 2.01 -0.43 9.27
N ILE A 34 1.90 -1.23 10.33
CA ILE A 34 2.35 -2.63 10.35
C ILE A 34 1.50 -3.49 9.40
N SER A 35 0.18 -3.32 9.42
CA SER A 35 -0.74 -4.12 8.60
C SER A 35 -0.57 -3.89 7.09
N GLU A 36 -0.17 -2.69 6.69
CA GLU A 36 -0.01 -2.32 5.28
C GLU A 36 1.44 -2.43 4.81
N LEU A 37 2.39 -1.92 5.61
CA LEU A 37 3.79 -1.73 5.24
C LEU A 37 4.77 -2.61 6.02
N GLY A 38 4.30 -3.36 7.02
CA GLY A 38 5.13 -4.27 7.80
C GLY A 38 5.71 -5.41 6.95
N LYS A 39 6.52 -6.27 7.58
CA LYS A 39 7.19 -7.41 6.92
C LYS A 39 6.22 -8.34 6.17
N ASN A 40 5.02 -8.50 6.72
CA ASN A 40 3.91 -9.27 6.15
C ASN A 40 2.72 -8.37 5.79
N GLY A 41 2.93 -7.06 5.72
CA GLY A 41 1.88 -6.12 5.38
C GLY A 41 1.46 -6.27 3.92
N ARG A 42 0.22 -5.90 3.63
CA ARG A 42 -0.42 -6.10 2.31
C ARG A 42 0.45 -5.57 1.16
N ILE A 43 0.96 -4.35 1.27
CA ILE A 43 1.77 -3.71 0.21
C ILE A 43 3.13 -4.40 0.08
N THR A 44 3.76 -4.77 1.19
CA THR A 44 5.01 -5.54 1.17
C THR A 44 4.85 -6.89 0.48
N LEU A 45 3.71 -7.56 0.68
CA LEU A 45 3.39 -8.82 -0.01
C LEU A 45 3.17 -8.62 -1.51
N LEU A 46 2.44 -7.57 -1.91
CA LEU A 46 2.28 -7.20 -3.32
C LEU A 46 3.63 -6.91 -3.99
N MET A 47 4.52 -6.18 -3.31
CA MET A 47 5.87 -5.90 -3.81
C MET A 47 6.71 -7.16 -3.98
N LYS A 48 6.58 -8.17 -3.11
CA LYS A 48 7.25 -9.47 -3.27
C LYS A 48 6.68 -10.24 -4.46
N GLY A 49 5.38 -10.13 -4.73
CA GLY A 49 4.71 -10.75 -5.87
C GLY A 49 5.22 -10.25 -7.24
N LEU A 50 5.74 -9.02 -7.31
CA LEU A 50 6.32 -8.43 -8.53
C LEU A 50 7.42 -9.27 -9.18
N GLY A 51 8.10 -10.13 -8.41
CA GLY A 51 9.11 -11.04 -8.94
C GLY A 51 8.58 -12.04 -9.96
N GLN A 52 7.27 -12.31 -9.94
CA GLN A 52 6.59 -13.22 -10.87
C GLN A 52 6.18 -12.53 -12.18
N LEU A 53 6.21 -11.19 -12.23
CA LEU A 53 5.82 -10.40 -13.39
C LEU A 53 6.99 -10.23 -14.38
N GLY A 54 6.64 -10.01 -15.65
CA GLY A 54 7.60 -9.68 -16.71
C GLY A 54 8.25 -8.29 -16.50
N PRO A 55 9.38 -7.98 -17.16
CA PRO A 55 10.14 -6.75 -16.90
C PRO A 55 9.37 -5.44 -17.10
N ALA A 56 8.51 -5.38 -18.13
CA ALA A 56 7.71 -4.19 -18.43
C ALA A 56 6.60 -3.97 -17.40
N GLU A 57 5.84 -5.03 -17.11
CA GLU A 57 4.75 -5.03 -16.12
C GLU A 57 5.27 -4.77 -14.72
N ARG A 58 6.34 -5.47 -14.30
CA ARG A 58 7.05 -5.23 -13.04
C ARG A 58 7.41 -3.77 -12.83
N ARG A 59 7.88 -3.09 -13.88
CA ARG A 59 8.27 -1.68 -13.80
C ARG A 59 7.06 -0.78 -13.54
N LEU A 60 5.96 -1.01 -14.26
CA LEU A 60 4.74 -0.23 -14.11
C LEU A 60 4.11 -0.46 -12.74
N VAL A 61 3.87 -1.72 -12.39
CA VAL A 61 3.22 -2.12 -11.13
C VAL A 61 4.11 -1.77 -9.93
N GLY A 62 5.42 -1.98 -10.04
CA GLY A 62 6.38 -1.63 -9.00
C GLY A 62 6.47 -0.13 -8.73
N LYS A 63 6.36 0.71 -9.78
CA LYS A 63 6.25 2.16 -9.60
C LYS A 63 4.97 2.52 -8.84
N ASN A 64 3.83 1.98 -9.25
CA ASN A 64 2.54 2.26 -8.62
C ASN A 64 2.51 1.83 -7.14
N LEU A 65 3.08 0.65 -6.82
CA LEU A 65 3.17 0.17 -5.43
C LEU A 65 4.12 1.02 -4.58
N ASN A 66 5.24 1.49 -5.14
CA ASN A 66 6.14 2.42 -4.45
C ASN A 66 5.46 3.76 -4.17
N GLU A 67 4.70 4.30 -5.12
CA GLU A 67 3.93 5.53 -4.93
C GLU A 67 2.85 5.36 -3.85
N LEU A 68 2.11 4.25 -3.88
CA LEU A 68 1.12 3.91 -2.86
C LEU A 68 1.75 3.79 -1.47
N LYS A 69 2.88 3.09 -1.36
CA LYS A 69 3.65 2.96 -0.11
C LYS A 69 4.00 4.33 0.48
N ASN A 70 4.56 5.21 -0.35
CA ASN A 70 4.96 6.55 0.09
C ASN A 70 3.75 7.38 0.53
N LYS A 71 2.64 7.29 -0.21
CA LYS A 71 1.40 8.00 0.14
C LYS A 71 0.82 7.55 1.48
N ILE A 72 0.87 6.25 1.76
CA ILE A 72 0.39 5.71 3.04
C ILE A 72 1.28 6.12 4.20
N LEU A 73 2.61 6.11 4.02
CA LEU A 73 3.53 6.65 5.02
C LEU A 73 3.22 8.11 5.34
N ASP A 74 3.07 8.94 4.31
CA ASP A 74 2.76 10.36 4.46
C ASP A 74 1.40 10.60 5.16
N LEU A 75 0.38 9.80 4.86
CA LEU A 75 -0.93 9.87 5.54
C LEU A 75 -0.82 9.55 7.03
N ILE A 76 -0.04 8.53 7.39
CA ILE A 76 0.17 8.11 8.77
C ILE A 76 0.99 9.16 9.53
N GLU A 77 2.05 9.70 8.93
CA GLU A 77 2.91 10.71 9.55
C GLU A 77 2.23 12.06 9.75
N LYS A 78 1.25 12.41 8.91
CA LYS A 78 0.51 13.68 8.99
C LYS A 78 -0.70 13.67 9.93
N LYS A 79 -1.07 12.50 10.47
CA LYS A 79 -2.23 12.35 11.36
C LYS A 79 -1.84 12.61 12.81
#